data_AF-A0A1I7ABA2-F1
#
_entry.id   AF-A0A1I7ABA2-F1
#
_cell.length_a   1.000
_cell.length_b   1.000
_cell.length_c   1.000
_cell.angle_alpha   90.00
_cell.angle_beta   90.00
_cell.angle_gamma   90.00
#
_symmetry.space_group_name_H-M   'P 1'
#
loop_
_entity.id
_entity.type
_entity.pdbx_description
1 polymer ?
#
loop_
_entity_poly.entity_id
_entity_poly.type
_entity_poly.pdbx_seq_one_letter_code
_entity_poly.pdbx_strand_id
1 'polypeptide(L)'
;MISTGPAGYGDGMAQVEATVDVPVEPALAFAVSQTTGTTRYRWDAFVREQSLLDGRDRPGKGVRTATRSRHGLAMVSEYVSYVPPSHVGMRMVRGPWSFAVFAGS
;
A
#
# COMPACT_ATOMS: atom_id res chain seq x y z
N MET A 1 24.05 -17.99 -8.99
CA MET A 1 24.53 -16.69 -8.49
C MET A 1 23.37 -16.08 -7.72
N ILE A 2 23.36 -16.22 -6.39
CA ILE A 2 22.25 -15.75 -5.54
C ILE A 2 22.61 -14.33 -5.10
N SER A 3 21.83 -13.35 -5.57
CA SER A 3 21.97 -11.95 -5.18
C SER A 3 21.27 -11.73 -3.85
N THR A 4 22.04 -11.43 -2.81
CA THR A 4 21.59 -11.06 -1.47
C THR A 4 20.99 -9.65 -1.49
N GLY A 5 19.67 -9.53 -1.29
CA GLY A 5 19.01 -8.27 -0.94
C GLY A 5 19.32 -7.84 0.50
N PRO A 6 19.16 -6.55 0.87
CA PRO A 6 19.65 -6.04 2.13
C PRO A 6 18.77 -6.44 3.32
N ALA A 7 19.43 -6.90 4.39
CA ALA A 7 19.01 -7.08 5.79
C ALA A 7 17.48 -7.12 6.05
N GLY A 8 16.92 -8.33 5.98
CA GLY A 8 15.52 -8.60 6.32
C GLY A 8 15.21 -8.42 7.81
N TYR A 9 14.03 -7.88 8.06
CA TYR A 9 13.33 -7.90 9.35
C TYR A 9 13.34 -9.33 9.94
N GLY A 10 13.62 -9.45 11.24
CA GLY A 10 14.05 -10.70 11.90
C GLY A 10 13.17 -11.94 11.73
N ASP A 11 13.77 -13.11 12.01
CA ASP A 11 13.18 -14.46 12.03
C ASP A 11 11.77 -14.45 12.65
N GLY A 12 10.74 -14.48 11.81
CA GLY A 12 9.34 -14.55 12.26
C GLY A 12 8.31 -13.78 11.44
N MET A 13 8.72 -12.91 10.51
CA MET A 13 7.77 -12.17 9.66
C MET A 13 7.39 -12.97 8.41
N ALA A 14 6.11 -13.36 8.30
CA ALA A 14 5.58 -13.97 7.09
C ALA A 14 5.58 -12.96 5.93
N GLN A 15 6.18 -13.34 4.80
CA GLN A 15 6.14 -12.57 3.56
C GLN A 15 5.17 -13.21 2.58
N VAL A 16 4.36 -12.38 1.92
CA VAL A 16 3.42 -12.80 0.87
C VAL A 16 3.70 -11.96 -0.37
N GLU A 17 3.80 -12.62 -1.52
CA GLU A 17 3.94 -11.99 -2.83
C GLU A 17 2.84 -12.51 -3.77
N ALA A 18 2.29 -11.62 -4.58
CA ALA A 18 1.30 -11.96 -5.59
C ALA A 18 1.51 -11.11 -6.84
N THR A 19 1.40 -11.72 -8.02
CA THR A 19 1.61 -11.08 -9.31
C THR A 19 0.43 -11.36 -10.22
N VAL A 20 0.04 -10.36 -11.00
CA VAL A 20 -0.99 -10.47 -12.03
C VAL A 20 -0.63 -9.59 -13.21
N ASP A 21 -0.82 -10.11 -14.43
CA ASP A 21 -0.67 -9.34 -15.66
C ASP A 21 -1.97 -8.62 -16.00
N VAL A 22 -1.86 -7.32 -16.32
CA VAL A 22 -2.99 -6.48 -16.73
C VAL A 22 -2.64 -5.80 -18.06
N PRO A 23 -3.57 -5.71 -19.02
CA PRO A 23 -3.31 -5.16 -20.36
C PRO A 23 -3.37 -3.63 -20.34
N VAL A 24 -2.54 -2.98 -19.52
CA VAL A 24 -2.43 -1.52 -19.41
C VAL A 24 -0.97 -1.10 -19.30
N GLU A 25 -0.66 0.11 -19.75
CA GLU A 25 0.69 0.68 -19.62
C GLU A 25 1.11 0.80 -18.15
N PRO A 26 2.38 0.50 -17.79
CA PRO A 26 2.84 0.54 -16.40
C PRO A 26 2.59 1.89 -15.70
N ALA A 27 2.77 3.01 -16.41
CA ALA A 27 2.49 4.33 -15.87
C ALA A 27 1.01 4.53 -15.54
N LEU A 28 0.11 3.95 -16.32
CA LEU A 28 -1.33 3.99 -16.05
C LEU A 28 -1.69 3.06 -14.88
N ALA A 29 -1.14 1.85 -14.84
CA ALA A 29 -1.32 0.92 -13.71
C ALA A 29 -0.91 1.58 -12.39
N PHE A 30 0.27 2.20 -12.37
CA PHE A 30 0.76 2.97 -11.23
C PHE A 30 -0.18 4.13 -10.89
N ALA A 31 -0.54 4.98 -11.86
CA ALA A 31 -1.43 6.11 -11.58
C ALA A 31 -2.77 5.66 -10.98
N VAL A 32 -3.35 4.56 -11.48
CA VAL A 32 -4.58 3.97 -10.94
C VAL A 32 -4.38 3.40 -9.54
N SER A 33 -3.28 2.70 -9.27
CA SER A 33 -2.98 2.15 -7.94
C SER A 33 -2.87 3.24 -6.86
N GLN A 34 -2.44 4.44 -7.25
CA GLN A 34 -2.29 5.58 -6.36
C GLN A 34 -3.56 6.43 -6.18
N THR A 35 -4.68 6.07 -6.83
CA THR A 35 -5.96 6.78 -6.65
C THR A 35 -6.60 6.48 -5.29
N THR A 36 -7.38 7.45 -4.79
CA THR A 36 -8.27 7.28 -3.63
C THR A 36 -9.73 7.54 -4.05
N GLY A 37 -10.68 7.32 -3.15
CA GLY A 37 -12.09 7.62 -3.42
C GLY A 37 -12.73 6.67 -4.44
N THR A 38 -13.69 7.19 -5.21
CA THR A 38 -14.57 6.41 -6.08
C THR A 38 -13.81 5.53 -7.08
N THR A 39 -12.69 6.01 -7.63
CA THR A 39 -11.86 5.22 -8.54
C THR A 39 -11.26 4.00 -7.84
N ARG A 40 -10.67 4.17 -6.65
CA ARG A 40 -10.11 3.06 -5.87
C ARG A 40 -11.17 2.02 -5.54
N TYR A 41 -12.36 2.46 -5.13
CA TYR A 41 -13.42 1.56 -4.65
C TYR A 41 -14.03 0.69 -5.76
N ARG A 42 -13.87 1.07 -7.03
CA ARG A 42 -14.40 0.29 -8.16
C ARG A 42 -13.64 -1.00 -8.39
N TRP A 43 -12.33 -1.02 -8.16
CA TRP A 43 -11.49 -2.17 -8.49
C TRP A 43 -10.90 -2.85 -7.25
N ASP A 44 -10.65 -2.12 -6.17
CA ASP A 44 -10.10 -2.70 -4.96
C ASP A 44 -11.21 -3.36 -4.12
N ALA A 45 -11.20 -4.70 -4.12
CA ALA A 45 -12.14 -5.52 -3.36
C ALA A 45 -11.91 -5.46 -1.84
N PHE A 46 -10.73 -5.07 -1.38
CA PHE A 46 -10.42 -4.91 0.04
C PHE A 46 -10.93 -3.57 0.57
N VAL A 47 -10.77 -2.48 -0.18
CA VAL A 47 -11.07 -1.12 0.29
C VAL A 47 -12.57 -0.81 0.24
N ARG A 48 -13.09 -0.33 1.37
CA ARG A 48 -14.42 0.29 1.47
C ARG A 48 -14.31 1.82 1.43
N GLU A 49 -13.41 2.38 2.22
CA GLU A 49 -13.12 3.81 2.27
C GLU A 49 -11.61 4.02 2.42
N GLN A 50 -11.09 5.04 1.74
CA GLN A 50 -9.70 5.46 1.84
C GLN A 50 -9.58 6.96 1.60
N SER A 51 -8.76 7.62 2.43
CA SER A 51 -8.43 9.04 2.29
C SER A 51 -6.98 9.31 2.63
N LEU A 52 -6.42 10.35 2.01
CA LEU A 52 -5.15 10.92 2.43
C LEU A 52 -5.37 11.75 3.69
N LEU A 53 -4.44 11.65 4.63
CA LEU A 53 -4.48 12.40 5.89
C LEU A 53 -3.69 13.70 5.80
N ASP A 54 -3.75 14.52 6.85
CA ASP A 54 -2.94 15.73 7.01
C ASP A 54 -3.16 16.79 5.92
N GLY A 55 -4.39 16.86 5.38
CA GLY A 55 -4.76 17.81 4.33
C GLY A 55 -4.06 17.55 3.00
N ARG A 56 -3.51 16.35 2.78
CA ARG A 56 -2.84 16.00 1.52
C ARG A 56 -3.87 15.69 0.43
N ASP A 57 -3.62 16.22 -0.75
CA ASP A 57 -4.41 16.01 -1.96
C ASP A 57 -3.75 15.02 -2.93
N ARG A 58 -2.46 14.74 -2.73
CA ARG A 58 -1.65 13.85 -3.57
C ARG A 58 -0.82 12.87 -2.73
N PRO A 59 -0.62 11.64 -3.24
CA PRO A 59 0.28 10.67 -2.61
C PRO A 59 1.74 11.07 -2.82
N GLY A 60 2.60 10.60 -1.92
CA GLY A 60 4.04 10.90 -1.92
C GLY A 60 4.73 10.36 -0.68
N LYS A 61 6.06 10.35 -0.66
CA LYS A 61 6.84 9.89 0.50
C LYS A 61 6.44 10.67 1.76
N GLY A 62 6.19 9.96 2.86
CA GLY A 62 5.72 10.50 4.14
C GLY A 62 4.22 10.79 4.21
N VAL A 63 3.47 10.68 3.11
CA VAL A 63 2.01 10.86 3.13
C VAL A 63 1.37 9.68 3.85
N ARG A 64 0.32 9.97 4.64
CA ARG A 64 -0.44 8.95 5.38
C ARG A 64 -1.81 8.73 4.75
N THR A 65 -2.28 7.50 4.80
CA THR A 65 -3.60 7.08 4.32
C THR A 65 -4.38 6.45 5.46
N ALA A 66 -5.63 6.83 5.65
CA ALA A 66 -6.57 6.07 6.46
C ALA A 66 -7.37 5.15 5.54
N THR A 67 -7.40 3.86 5.86
CA THR A 67 -8.13 2.85 5.09
C THR A 67 -9.10 2.08 5.98
N ARG A 68 -10.34 1.94 5.52
CA ARG A 68 -11.35 1.05 6.06
C ARG A 68 -11.64 -0.04 5.04
N SER A 69 -11.52 -1.30 5.44
CA SER A 69 -11.78 -2.43 4.56
C SER A 69 -13.26 -2.81 4.54
N ARG A 70 -13.67 -3.55 3.50
CA ARG A 70 -15.02 -4.12 3.42
C ARG A 70 -15.28 -5.18 4.50
N HIS A 71 -14.21 -5.71 5.09
CA HIS A 71 -14.24 -6.68 6.19
C HIS A 71 -14.20 -6.04 7.59
N GLY A 72 -14.33 -4.72 7.68
CA GLY A 72 -14.39 -4.00 8.96
C GLY A 72 -13.03 -3.66 9.60
N LEU A 73 -11.92 -3.92 8.92
CA LEU A 73 -10.59 -3.55 9.42
C LEU A 73 -10.34 -2.06 9.16
N ALA A 74 -9.71 -1.38 10.12
CA ALA A 74 -9.29 0.01 9.97
C ALA A 74 -7.79 0.14 10.25
N MET A 75 -7.09 0.86 9.39
CA MET A 75 -5.65 1.08 9.53
C MET A 75 -5.23 2.45 9.00
N VAL A 76 -4.09 2.93 9.49
CA VAL A 76 -3.36 4.06 8.93
C VAL A 76 -2.01 3.53 8.43
N SER A 77 -1.68 3.86 7.19
CA SER A 77 -0.42 3.49 6.54
C SER A 77 0.31 4.73 6.03
N GLU A 78 1.64 4.66 5.97
CA GLU A 78 2.52 5.73 5.50
C GLU A 78 3.34 5.24 4.30
N TYR A 79 3.47 6.08 3.27
CA TYR A 79 4.38 5.87 2.15
C TYR A 79 5.83 6.05 2.60
N VAL A 80 6.59 4.97 2.76
CA VAL A 80 8.03 5.04 3.09
C VAL A 80 8.90 5.30 1.86
N SER A 81 8.42 4.92 0.67
CA SER A 81 9.01 5.29 -0.61
C SER A 81 7.92 5.58 -1.64
N TYR A 82 8.25 6.40 -2.64
CA TYR A 82 7.34 6.77 -3.72
C TYR A 82 8.14 6.99 -4.99
N VAL A 83 8.15 6.00 -5.89
CA VAL A 83 9.04 5.96 -7.07
C VAL A 83 8.22 5.73 -8.34
N PRO A 84 7.45 6.73 -8.81
CA PRO A 84 6.68 6.61 -10.04
C PRO A 84 7.59 6.41 -11.27
N PRO A 85 7.16 5.64 -12.28
CA PRO A 85 5.92 4.86 -12.34
C PRO A 85 6.07 3.42 -11.80
N SER A 86 7.10 3.13 -11.01
CA SER A 86 7.52 1.76 -10.72
C SER A 86 6.87 1.17 -9.46
N HIS A 87 7.08 1.77 -8.30
CA HIS A 87 6.70 1.14 -7.02
C HIS A 87 6.55 2.15 -5.88
N VAL A 88 5.91 1.70 -4.80
CA VAL A 88 5.75 2.45 -3.55
C VAL A 88 5.91 1.53 -2.36
N GLY A 89 6.74 1.90 -1.40
CA GLY A 89 6.80 1.22 -0.11
C GLY A 89 5.76 1.79 0.83
N MET A 90 4.99 0.94 1.51
CA MET A 90 4.05 1.32 2.55
C MET A 90 4.33 0.57 3.86
N ARG A 91 4.23 1.29 4.98
CA ARG A 91 4.20 0.68 6.31
C ARG A 91 2.92 1.05 7.03
N MET A 92 2.36 0.13 7.79
CA MET A 92 1.29 0.43 8.73
C MET A 92 1.87 1.22 9.92
N VAL A 93 1.23 2.35 10.24
CA VAL A 93 1.56 3.17 11.42
C VAL A 93 0.55 3.00 12.54
N ARG A 94 -0.68 2.55 12.21
CA ARG A 94 -1.70 2.16 13.17
C ARG A 94 -2.59 1.06 12.57
N GLY A 95 -2.70 -0.09 13.23
CA GLY A 95 -3.49 -1.23 12.75
C GLY A 95 -4.72 -1.52 13.60
N PRO A 96 -5.54 -2.51 13.18
CA PRO A 96 -6.47 -3.20 14.06
C PRO A 96 -5.72 -3.83 15.23
N TRP A 97 -6.36 -3.95 16.39
CA TRP A 97 -5.74 -4.45 17.63
C TRP A 97 -5.08 -5.84 17.52
N SER A 98 -5.42 -6.63 16.49
CA SER A 98 -4.87 -7.95 16.20
C SER A 98 -3.61 -7.97 15.30
N PHE A 99 -3.15 -6.82 14.78
CA PHE A 99 -1.95 -6.73 13.93
C PHE A 99 -0.91 -5.78 14.55
N ALA A 100 0.24 -6.32 14.96
CA ALA A 100 1.34 -5.54 15.54
C ALA A 100 2.15 -4.78 14.47
N VAL A 101 2.35 -5.38 13.29
CA VAL A 101 3.13 -4.82 12.16
C VAL A 101 2.57 -5.32 10.83
N PHE A 102 2.48 -4.44 9.83
CA PHE A 102 2.19 -4.78 8.42
C PHE A 102 2.99 -3.83 7.50
N ALA A 103 3.71 -4.38 6.52
CA ALA A 103 4.48 -3.63 5.54
C ALA A 103 4.36 -4.29 4.16
N GLY A 104 4.37 -3.50 3.09
CA GLY A 104 4.30 -3.96 1.70
C GLY A 104 4.99 -2.97 0.76
N SER A 105 5.31 -3.40 -0.46
CA SER A 105 6.02 -2.63 -1.49
C SER A 105 5.41 -2.82 -2.86
#